data_AF-A0A955NGX1-F1
#
_entry.id   AF-A0A955NGX1-F1
#
_cell.length_a   1.000
_cell.length_b   1.000
_cell.length_c   1.000
_cell.angle_alpha   90.00
_cell.angle_beta   90.00
_cell.angle_gamma   90.00
#
_symmetry.space_group_name_H-M   'P 1'
#
loop_
_entity.id
_entity.type
_entity.pdbx_description
1 polymer ?
#
loop_
_entity_poly.entity_id
_entity_poly.type
_entity_poly.pdbx_seq_one_letter_code
_entity_poly.pdbx_strand_id
1 'polypeptide(L)'
;MTHRIIILLVALCLPTQAATLHVSPEGSGTDGLTWETAYPTLGEAIVASSTEDEIWMASGTYTENLQVVRPITILGGFAGNENPAEREERNPEVNPTIIDGNRLGPVVTVRGSTTLDGVTVQNGLANDGSGINALHSDLTLRRVKVMENGESGNRGGGVYIDSASITIEDCLFQSNLAEGYGAGILARNSDIDIVRTSFISNISRSYGSGMYIMNSSGTIVSSQFIDNGDRLQSGGAGGIRMIDSNLKIISCPIANNVFGGIAISRSAAEIIGCVFSENDGGNAGGGFHASDSTYTIDRCLFDRNTNIPPLNKEGEKQTGVGLSTKGGAIYSQSSKGSIVNSLFVDNQARRGSIVSLKETDFEDVVFQNCTMDIDTDYFGTRGVAWEFGESPKFLNCIFVSEGFPYFFTLDTADVTYSLIEKGYPGEGNIDANPRFANRENGDYHLQRGSPCIDSGTDTGLTTDFDGNDRPVGDYDMGAFEFPFLRSDIDGSGKVDAGDLLIFQEDWKKVSGL
;
A
#
# COMPACT_ATOMS: atom_id res chain seq x y z
N MET A 1 5.78 29.68 75.31
CA MET A 1 5.70 28.73 74.18
C MET A 1 4.42 29.02 73.41
N THR A 2 4.51 29.86 72.39
CA THR A 2 3.40 30.22 71.49
C THR A 2 3.40 29.23 70.32
N HIS A 3 2.41 28.33 70.29
CA HIS A 3 2.23 27.40 69.17
C HIS A 3 1.51 28.13 68.04
N ARG A 4 2.22 28.43 66.96
CA ARG A 4 1.64 28.89 65.69
C ARG A 4 1.04 27.69 64.97
N ILE A 5 -0.28 27.71 64.78
CA ILE A 5 -0.97 26.78 63.90
C ILE A 5 -0.67 27.23 62.46
N ILE A 6 0.10 26.43 61.74
CA ILE A 6 0.30 26.58 60.29
C ILE A 6 -0.88 25.88 59.62
N ILE A 7 -1.79 26.66 59.03
CA ILE A 7 -2.82 26.12 58.14
C ILE A 7 -2.16 25.85 56.80
N LEU A 8 -1.93 24.58 56.50
CA LEU A 8 -1.48 24.11 55.19
C LEU A 8 -2.70 24.15 54.25
N LEU A 9 -2.79 25.18 53.41
CA LEU A 9 -3.71 25.21 52.27
C LEU A 9 -3.22 24.18 51.24
N VAL A 10 -3.78 22.98 51.29
CA VAL A 10 -3.66 22.02 50.19
C VAL A 10 -4.59 22.50 49.09
N ALA A 11 -4.03 23.15 48.07
CA ALA A 11 -4.73 23.36 46.81
C ALA A 11 -4.96 21.98 46.18
N LEU A 12 -6.17 21.44 46.34
CA LEU A 12 -6.65 20.33 45.52
C LEU A 12 -6.72 20.85 44.07
N CYS A 13 -5.70 20.56 43.28
CA CYS A 13 -5.79 20.63 41.83
C CYS A 13 -6.72 19.49 41.39
N LEU A 14 -8.02 19.76 41.36
CA LEU A 14 -8.95 18.89 40.64
C LEU A 14 -8.53 18.94 39.17
N PRO A 15 -8.43 17.80 38.46
CA PRO A 15 -8.22 17.84 37.02
C PRO A 15 -9.37 18.66 36.43
N THR A 16 -9.02 19.75 35.76
CA THR A 16 -9.96 20.47 34.90
C THR A 16 -10.43 19.46 33.85
N GLN A 17 -11.72 19.14 33.88
CA GLN A 17 -12.34 18.31 32.85
C GLN A 17 -12.13 19.01 31.50
N ALA A 18 -11.69 18.26 30.48
CA ALA A 18 -11.58 18.76 29.12
C ALA A 18 -12.91 19.41 28.70
N ALA A 19 -12.83 20.64 28.19
CA ALA A 19 -13.98 21.38 27.72
C ALA A 19 -14.29 21.01 26.27
N THR A 20 -15.56 21.19 25.90
CA THR A 20 -16.02 21.14 24.51
C THR A 20 -16.31 22.56 24.05
N LEU A 21 -15.58 23.02 23.04
CA LEU A 21 -15.78 24.31 22.39
C LEU A 21 -16.44 24.12 21.03
N HIS A 22 -17.32 25.03 20.64
CA HIS A 22 -18.04 25.01 19.38
C HIS A 22 -17.51 26.08 18.44
N VAL A 23 -17.47 25.75 17.15
CA VAL A 23 -17.06 26.65 16.07
C VAL A 23 -18.14 26.66 15.00
N SER A 24 -18.60 27.85 14.63
CA SER A 24 -19.61 28.05 13.59
C SER A 24 -19.45 29.44 12.98
N PRO A 25 -19.53 29.62 11.64
CA PRO A 25 -19.44 30.95 11.01
C PRO A 25 -20.55 31.91 11.48
N GLU A 26 -21.67 31.36 12.00
CA GLU A 26 -22.83 32.11 12.50
C GLU A 26 -22.79 32.32 14.03
N GLY A 27 -21.76 31.81 14.71
CA GLY A 27 -21.60 31.90 16.16
C GLY A 27 -21.36 33.33 16.65
N SER A 28 -21.75 33.65 17.89
CA SER A 28 -21.54 35.00 18.46
C SER A 28 -20.12 35.26 18.96
N GLY A 29 -19.30 34.22 19.14
CA GLY A 29 -17.92 34.32 19.62
C GLY A 29 -17.77 34.66 21.11
N THR A 30 -18.80 34.41 21.93
CA THR A 30 -18.80 34.85 23.32
C THR A 30 -17.92 33.96 24.22
N ASP A 31 -18.12 32.64 24.21
CA ASP A 31 -17.36 31.69 25.04
C ASP A 31 -17.15 30.30 24.42
N GLY A 32 -17.78 29.99 23.29
CA GLY A 32 -17.67 28.70 22.62
C GLY A 32 -18.40 27.53 23.30
N LEU A 33 -19.11 27.74 24.41
CA LEU A 33 -19.68 26.64 25.20
C LEU A 33 -20.99 26.06 24.61
N THR A 34 -21.66 26.80 23.71
CA THR A 34 -22.83 26.32 22.95
C THR A 34 -22.70 26.70 21.48
N TRP A 35 -23.59 26.19 20.61
CA TRP A 35 -23.63 26.59 19.20
C TRP A 35 -23.96 28.08 19.01
N GLU A 36 -24.79 28.68 19.88
CA GLU A 36 -25.10 30.12 19.84
C GLU A 36 -23.91 30.99 20.28
N THR A 37 -23.11 30.49 21.24
CA THR A 37 -21.91 31.18 21.72
C THR A 37 -20.62 30.73 21.02
N ALA A 38 -20.74 29.86 20.02
CA ALA A 38 -19.65 29.31 19.23
C ALA A 38 -18.70 30.39 18.70
N TYR A 39 -17.42 30.04 18.61
CA TYR A 39 -16.42 30.90 17.97
C TYR A 39 -16.68 30.98 16.45
N PRO A 40 -16.67 32.17 15.84
CA PRO A 40 -16.78 32.35 14.39
C PRO A 40 -15.69 31.64 13.58
N THR A 41 -14.52 31.44 14.20
CA THR A 41 -13.33 30.88 13.56
C THR A 41 -12.71 29.77 14.39
N LEU A 42 -12.02 28.84 13.72
CA LEU A 42 -11.32 27.76 14.41
C LEU A 42 -10.06 28.32 15.12
N GLY A 43 -9.41 29.33 14.56
CA GLY A 43 -8.27 29.99 15.21
C GLY A 43 -8.61 30.55 16.59
N GLU A 44 -9.77 31.19 16.74
CA GLU A 44 -10.24 31.73 18.04
C GLU A 44 -10.49 30.61 19.07
N ALA A 45 -11.15 29.52 18.66
CA ALA A 45 -11.37 28.38 19.54
C ALA A 45 -10.06 27.70 19.96
N ILE A 46 -9.09 27.56 19.05
CA ILE A 46 -7.76 27.04 19.38
C ILE A 46 -7.07 27.93 20.42
N VAL A 47 -7.16 29.26 20.28
CA VAL A 47 -6.56 30.19 21.25
C VAL A 47 -7.20 30.02 22.63
N ALA A 48 -8.54 29.89 22.69
CA ALA A 48 -9.31 29.73 23.92
C ALA A 48 -9.17 28.36 24.61
N SER A 49 -8.84 27.32 23.84
CA SER A 49 -8.74 25.94 24.33
C SER A 49 -7.63 25.71 25.37
N SER A 50 -7.82 24.71 26.22
CA SER A 50 -6.81 24.12 27.10
C SER A 50 -6.37 22.74 26.58
N THR A 51 -5.31 22.18 27.18
CA THR A 51 -4.84 20.84 26.84
C THR A 51 -5.95 19.80 27.07
N GLU A 52 -6.09 18.87 26.12
CA GLU A 52 -7.13 17.83 26.02
C GLU A 52 -8.54 18.30 25.66
N ASP A 53 -8.76 19.60 25.42
CA ASP A 53 -10.07 20.09 24.97
C ASP A 53 -10.47 19.52 23.60
N GLU A 54 -11.78 19.42 23.38
CA GLU A 54 -12.37 19.12 22.09
C GLU A 54 -12.95 20.39 21.45
N ILE A 55 -12.76 20.54 20.13
CA ILE A 55 -13.36 21.61 19.33
C ILE A 55 -14.29 20.96 18.30
N TRP A 56 -15.59 21.26 18.40
CA TRP A 56 -16.64 20.77 17.52
C TRP A 56 -16.97 21.83 16.48
N MET A 57 -16.87 21.46 15.20
CA MET A 57 -17.03 22.38 14.08
C MET A 57 -18.32 22.11 13.33
N ALA A 58 -19.16 23.14 13.21
CA ALA A 58 -20.31 23.12 12.33
C ALA A 58 -19.86 23.11 10.86
N SER A 59 -20.72 22.61 9.98
CA SER A 59 -20.51 22.56 8.54
C SER A 59 -20.23 23.95 7.99
N GLY A 60 -19.25 24.04 7.10
CA GLY A 60 -18.84 25.32 6.53
C GLY A 60 -17.40 25.30 6.04
N THR A 61 -17.01 26.40 5.41
CA THR A 61 -15.64 26.66 4.98
C THR A 61 -15.01 27.71 5.88
N TYR A 62 -13.90 27.34 6.52
CA TYR A 62 -13.11 28.17 7.40
C TYR A 62 -11.79 28.48 6.69
N THR A 63 -11.69 29.69 6.14
CA THR A 63 -10.50 30.12 5.39
C THR A 63 -9.45 30.67 6.35
N GLU A 64 -8.54 29.79 6.81
CA GLU A 64 -7.59 30.06 7.89
C GLU A 64 -6.32 29.21 7.76
N ASN A 65 -5.23 29.68 8.38
CA ASN A 65 -3.99 28.91 8.58
C ASN A 65 -3.73 28.74 10.07
N LEU A 66 -3.76 27.51 10.56
CA LEU A 66 -3.86 27.20 11.97
C LEU A 66 -2.51 26.88 12.61
N GLN A 67 -2.35 27.26 13.87
CA GLN A 67 -1.22 26.91 14.72
C GLN A 67 -1.73 26.17 15.96
N VAL A 68 -1.64 24.84 15.95
CA VAL A 68 -2.05 24.01 17.08
C VAL A 68 -0.84 23.74 17.96
N VAL A 69 -0.77 24.45 19.10
CA VAL A 69 0.42 24.47 19.97
C VAL A 69 0.28 23.65 21.25
N ARG A 70 -0.84 22.96 21.41
CA ARG A 70 -1.17 22.15 22.58
C ARG A 70 -2.00 20.94 22.17
N PRO A 71 -2.01 19.87 22.96
CA PRO A 71 -2.84 18.72 22.64
C PRO A 71 -4.32 19.06 22.70
N ILE A 72 -5.03 18.87 21.60
CA ILE A 72 -6.48 19.06 21.46
C ILE A 72 -7.02 18.11 20.39
N THR A 73 -8.34 17.92 20.42
CA THR A 73 -9.07 17.17 19.39
C THR A 73 -9.97 18.12 18.60
N ILE A 74 -9.90 18.10 17.27
CA ILE A 74 -10.73 18.90 16.37
C ILE A 74 -11.65 17.95 15.59
N LEU A 75 -12.96 18.15 15.73
CA LEU A 75 -14.01 17.30 15.16
C LEU A 75 -14.87 18.09 14.18
N GLY A 76 -14.96 17.63 12.94
CA GLY A 76 -15.91 18.10 11.93
C GLY A 76 -17.11 17.17 11.78
N GLY A 77 -18.12 17.64 11.03
CA GLY A 77 -19.32 16.87 10.70
C GLY A 77 -20.58 17.26 11.44
N PHE A 78 -20.59 18.40 12.15
CA PHE A 78 -21.78 18.89 12.85
C PHE A 78 -22.60 19.81 11.95
N ALA A 79 -23.92 19.81 12.07
CA ALA A 79 -24.85 20.75 11.47
C ALA A 79 -24.87 22.09 12.23
N GLY A 80 -24.38 22.12 13.47
CA GLY A 80 -24.34 23.32 14.31
C GLY A 80 -25.58 23.49 15.18
N ASN A 81 -26.29 22.40 15.46
CA ASN A 81 -27.48 22.37 16.30
C ASN A 81 -27.64 21.07 17.12
N GLU A 82 -26.64 20.20 17.06
CA GLU A 82 -26.60 18.93 17.80
C GLU A 82 -26.57 19.14 19.31
N ASN A 83 -27.02 18.13 20.04
CA ASN A 83 -26.89 18.10 21.49
C ASN A 83 -25.39 17.96 21.85
N PRO A 84 -24.80 18.90 22.62
CA PRO A 84 -23.39 18.82 23.03
C PRO A 84 -23.04 17.59 23.89
N ALA A 85 -24.05 16.85 24.38
CA ALA A 85 -23.87 15.58 25.08
C ALA A 85 -23.76 14.36 24.14
N GLU A 86 -24.01 14.51 22.84
CA GLU A 86 -24.19 13.41 21.88
C GLU A 86 -23.25 13.53 20.67
N ARG A 87 -21.94 13.40 20.93
CA ARG A 87 -20.84 13.44 19.94
C ARG A 87 -21.09 12.61 18.67
N GLU A 88 -21.78 11.49 18.80
CA GLU A 88 -21.99 10.52 17.72
C GLU A 88 -23.11 10.90 16.74
N GLU A 89 -23.84 12.00 16.98
CA GLU A 89 -24.84 12.52 16.02
C GLU A 89 -24.18 13.11 14.75
N ARG A 90 -22.89 13.46 14.81
CA ARG A 90 -22.18 14.08 13.70
C ARG A 90 -22.05 13.16 12.48
N ASN A 91 -22.13 13.76 11.30
CA ASN A 91 -21.97 13.06 10.03
C ASN A 91 -21.08 13.87 9.07
N PRO A 92 -19.78 13.57 8.99
CA PRO A 92 -18.83 14.28 8.12
C PRO A 92 -19.17 14.27 6.62
N GLU A 93 -19.95 13.29 6.15
CA GLU A 93 -20.36 13.22 4.74
C GLU A 93 -21.59 14.09 4.44
N VAL A 94 -22.46 14.31 5.42
CA VAL A 94 -23.64 15.18 5.28
C VAL A 94 -23.33 16.64 5.62
N ASN A 95 -22.44 16.86 6.58
CA ASN A 95 -22.10 18.17 7.15
C ASN A 95 -20.61 18.49 6.90
N PRO A 96 -20.21 18.76 5.65
CA PRO A 96 -18.80 18.97 5.31
C PRO A 96 -18.21 20.15 6.09
N THR A 97 -17.05 19.92 6.71
CA THR A 97 -16.29 20.93 7.47
C THR A 97 -14.94 21.11 6.80
N ILE A 98 -14.67 22.28 6.25
CA ILE A 98 -13.51 22.54 5.38
C ILE A 98 -12.61 23.59 6.02
N ILE A 99 -11.33 23.27 6.21
CA ILE A 99 -10.27 24.20 6.57
C ILE A 99 -9.50 24.50 5.29
N ASP A 100 -9.61 25.73 4.80
CA ASP A 100 -9.05 26.16 3.52
C ASP A 100 -7.89 27.14 3.74
N GLY A 101 -6.69 26.76 3.32
CA GLY A 101 -5.49 27.60 3.46
C GLY A 101 -5.37 28.73 2.43
N ASN A 102 -6.30 28.83 1.48
CA ASN A 102 -6.35 29.87 0.43
C ASN A 102 -5.00 30.13 -0.28
N ARG A 103 -4.26 29.05 -0.55
CA ARG A 103 -2.95 29.05 -1.18
C ARG A 103 -1.90 29.87 -0.41
N LEU A 104 -1.99 29.90 0.91
CA LEU A 104 -1.03 30.55 1.80
C LEU A 104 -0.55 29.57 2.86
N GLY A 105 0.75 29.33 2.97
CA GLY A 105 1.35 28.55 4.05
C GLY A 105 0.77 27.13 4.26
N PRO A 106 1.15 26.46 5.37
CA PRO A 106 0.50 25.25 5.82
C PRO A 106 -0.94 25.54 6.25
N VAL A 107 -1.90 24.70 5.88
CA VAL A 107 -3.28 24.84 6.39
C VAL A 107 -3.31 24.60 7.90
N VAL A 108 -2.62 23.55 8.37
CA VAL A 108 -2.51 23.22 9.79
C VAL A 108 -1.06 23.00 10.18
N THR A 109 -0.55 23.78 11.11
CA THR A 109 0.76 23.55 11.74
C THR A 109 0.57 22.96 13.13
N VAL A 110 1.16 21.79 13.36
CA VAL A 110 1.03 21.02 14.60
C VAL A 110 2.33 21.09 15.39
N ARG A 111 2.24 21.65 16.61
CA ARG A 111 3.32 21.81 17.60
C ARG A 111 2.93 21.30 19.00
N GLY A 112 1.70 20.83 19.17
CA GLY A 112 1.27 19.97 20.26
C GLY A 112 0.45 18.83 19.67
N SER A 113 0.62 17.60 20.17
CA SER A 113 0.04 16.40 19.55
C SER A 113 -1.46 16.52 19.32
N THR A 114 -1.94 16.37 18.08
CA THR A 114 -3.31 16.76 17.70
C THR A 114 -4.07 15.62 17.06
N THR A 115 -5.37 15.53 17.35
CA THR A 115 -6.30 14.70 16.58
C THR A 115 -7.18 15.56 15.69
N LEU A 116 -7.23 15.25 14.39
CA LEU A 116 -8.22 15.77 13.46
C LEU A 116 -9.17 14.64 13.06
N ASP A 117 -10.48 14.86 13.15
CA ASP A 117 -11.48 13.88 12.75
C ASP A 117 -12.63 14.50 11.95
N GLY A 118 -12.89 13.99 10.74
CA GLY A 118 -14.07 14.38 9.95
C GLY A 118 -13.98 15.78 9.32
N VAL A 119 -12.77 16.28 9.09
CA VAL A 119 -12.52 17.58 8.43
C VAL A 119 -11.85 17.41 7.07
N THR A 120 -12.01 18.40 6.20
CA THR A 120 -11.23 18.56 4.98
C THR A 120 -10.15 19.60 5.20
N VAL A 121 -8.91 19.31 4.79
CA VAL A 121 -7.75 20.20 4.82
C VAL A 121 -7.30 20.43 3.39
N GLN A 122 -7.47 21.66 2.88
CA GLN A 122 -7.24 21.94 1.47
C GLN A 122 -6.57 23.28 1.16
N ASN A 123 -6.10 23.39 -0.08
CA ASN A 123 -5.56 24.61 -0.65
C ASN A 123 -4.37 25.22 0.12
N GLY A 124 -3.58 24.42 0.81
CA GLY A 124 -2.32 24.87 1.40
C GLY A 124 -1.22 25.11 0.36
N LEU A 125 -0.31 26.04 0.66
CA LEU A 125 0.87 26.34 -0.17
C LEU A 125 2.07 26.71 0.69
N ALA A 126 2.90 25.72 1.03
CA ALA A 126 4.11 25.88 1.83
C ALA A 126 5.28 25.08 1.26
N ASN A 127 6.50 25.37 1.71
CA ASN A 127 7.68 24.57 1.37
C ASN A 127 7.71 23.20 2.06
N ASP A 128 7.07 23.05 3.22
CA ASP A 128 7.06 21.79 3.95
C ASP A 128 5.66 21.60 4.57
N GLY A 129 4.96 20.52 4.22
CA GLY A 129 3.64 20.20 4.79
C GLY A 129 2.57 21.21 4.38
N SER A 130 2.28 21.35 3.09
CA SER A 130 1.33 22.37 2.62
C SER A 130 -0.07 22.17 3.21
N GLY A 131 -0.58 20.95 3.28
CA GLY A 131 -1.78 20.66 4.06
C GLY A 131 -1.50 20.74 5.55
N ILE A 132 -0.72 19.78 6.05
CA ILE A 132 -0.41 19.65 7.47
C ILE A 132 1.11 19.55 7.68
N ASN A 133 1.63 20.36 8.60
CA ASN A 133 3.03 20.36 9.00
C ASN A 133 3.14 19.96 10.48
N ALA A 134 3.60 18.75 10.77
CA ALA A 134 3.76 18.21 12.12
C ALA A 134 5.25 17.95 12.41
N LEU A 135 5.86 18.71 13.33
CA LEU A 135 7.26 18.53 13.69
C LEU A 135 7.36 18.30 15.19
N HIS A 136 7.99 17.20 15.60
CA HIS A 136 8.16 16.84 17.01
C HIS A 136 6.82 16.73 17.78
N SER A 137 5.72 16.44 17.10
CA SER A 137 4.39 16.36 17.69
C SER A 137 3.57 15.32 16.94
N ASP A 138 2.93 14.44 17.71
CA ASP A 138 2.17 13.33 17.13
C ASP A 138 0.90 13.84 16.44
N LEU A 139 0.49 13.13 15.40
CA LEU A 139 -0.68 13.47 14.61
C LEU A 139 -1.58 12.26 14.46
N THR A 140 -2.85 12.41 14.83
CA THR A 140 -3.89 11.41 14.54
C THR A 140 -4.88 11.99 13.55
N LEU A 141 -5.10 11.30 12.43
CA LEU A 141 -6.07 11.66 11.41
C LEU A 141 -7.14 10.55 11.31
N ARG A 142 -8.41 10.92 11.45
CA ARG A 142 -9.54 9.98 11.28
C ARG A 142 -10.60 10.56 10.34
N ARG A 143 -10.99 9.88 9.27
CA ARG A 143 -12.01 10.43 8.33
C ARG A 143 -11.65 11.83 7.80
N VAL A 144 -10.35 12.12 7.70
CA VAL A 144 -9.84 13.40 7.21
C VAL A 144 -9.61 13.30 5.71
N LYS A 145 -10.02 14.35 4.97
CA LYS A 145 -9.70 14.54 3.55
C LYS A 145 -8.58 15.58 3.45
N VAL A 146 -7.40 15.19 2.98
CA VAL A 146 -6.25 16.08 2.72
C VAL A 146 -6.09 16.20 1.22
N MET A 147 -6.47 17.35 0.65
CA MET A 147 -6.57 17.47 -0.80
C MET A 147 -6.15 18.81 -1.38
N GLU A 148 -5.68 18.77 -2.64
CA GLU A 148 -5.34 19.98 -3.42
C GLU A 148 -4.29 20.88 -2.73
N ASN A 149 -3.43 20.28 -1.91
CA ASN A 149 -2.35 20.99 -1.23
C ASN A 149 -1.06 20.94 -2.06
N GLY A 150 -0.30 22.04 -2.05
CA GLY A 150 1.03 22.13 -2.63
C GLY A 150 1.21 23.08 -3.81
N GLU A 151 2.46 23.51 -4.01
CA GLU A 151 3.16 23.95 -5.24
C GLU A 151 4.45 24.77 -4.92
N SER A 152 5.34 24.82 -5.92
CA SER A 152 6.73 25.33 -5.98
C SER A 152 7.60 25.16 -4.73
N GLY A 153 8.51 24.18 -4.78
CA GLY A 153 9.63 23.98 -3.86
C GLY A 153 9.34 23.05 -2.69
N ASN A 154 8.16 22.44 -2.66
CA ASN A 154 7.61 21.84 -1.45
C ASN A 154 7.92 20.35 -1.24
N ARG A 155 7.93 19.93 0.03
CA ARG A 155 8.04 18.54 0.51
C ARG A 155 6.83 18.20 1.40
N GLY A 156 6.25 17.01 1.27
CA GLY A 156 5.02 16.70 2.01
C GLY A 156 3.85 17.54 1.53
N GLY A 157 3.36 17.31 0.30
CA GLY A 157 2.30 18.13 -0.29
C GLY A 157 1.05 18.15 0.60
N GLY A 158 0.53 16.99 0.95
CA GLY A 158 -0.53 16.81 1.93
C GLY A 158 0.00 16.95 3.34
N VAL A 159 0.87 16.03 3.78
CA VAL A 159 1.43 16.03 5.14
C VAL A 159 2.94 15.97 5.10
N TYR A 160 3.59 16.78 5.93
CA TYR A 160 4.98 16.58 6.33
C TYR A 160 5.04 16.28 7.83
N ILE A 161 5.63 15.13 8.17
CA ILE A 161 5.93 14.76 9.56
C ILE A 161 7.41 14.44 9.78
N ASP A 162 7.99 14.96 10.86
CA ASP A 162 9.37 14.66 11.27
C ASP A 162 9.49 14.47 12.78
N SER A 163 10.23 13.44 13.19
CA SER A 163 10.58 13.15 14.58
C SER A 163 9.36 13.03 15.50
N ALA A 164 8.32 12.32 15.05
CA ALA A 164 7.03 12.17 15.72
C ALA A 164 6.33 10.86 15.29
N SER A 165 5.09 10.63 15.74
CA SER A 165 4.26 9.50 15.28
C SER A 165 3.05 9.99 14.50
N ILE A 166 2.63 9.24 13.48
CA ILE A 166 1.38 9.50 12.75
C ILE A 166 0.51 8.25 12.70
N THR A 167 -0.75 8.42 13.10
CA THR A 167 -1.81 7.41 12.94
C THR A 167 -2.87 7.94 11.98
N ILE A 168 -3.21 7.15 10.97
CA ILE A 168 -4.13 7.53 9.90
C ILE A 168 -5.17 6.44 9.71
N GLU A 169 -6.44 6.79 9.84
CA GLU A 169 -7.55 5.85 9.76
C GLU A 169 -8.70 6.43 8.93
N ASP A 170 -9.17 5.66 7.95
CA ASP A 170 -10.33 6.03 7.11
C ASP A 170 -10.16 7.38 6.40
N CYS A 171 -8.94 7.73 6.01
CA CYS A 171 -8.60 9.02 5.41
C CYS A 171 -8.52 8.99 3.87
N LEU A 172 -8.51 10.18 3.27
CA LEU A 172 -8.27 10.38 1.85
C LEU A 172 -7.17 11.42 1.63
N PHE A 173 -6.14 11.07 0.88
CA PHE A 173 -5.08 11.94 0.38
C PHE A 173 -5.22 12.04 -1.14
N GLN A 174 -5.68 13.18 -1.64
CA GLN A 174 -6.03 13.31 -3.05
C GLN A 174 -5.47 14.55 -3.71
N SER A 175 -4.92 14.40 -4.92
CA SER A 175 -4.50 15.53 -5.76
C SER A 175 -3.52 16.47 -5.05
N ASN A 176 -2.71 15.95 -4.11
CA ASN A 176 -1.67 16.74 -3.48
C ASN A 176 -0.42 16.72 -4.37
N LEU A 177 0.30 17.84 -4.38
CA LEU A 177 1.45 18.06 -5.24
C LEU A 177 2.69 18.37 -4.41
N ALA A 178 3.81 17.74 -4.72
CA ALA A 178 5.12 18.07 -4.16
C ALA A 178 6.17 18.22 -5.28
N GLU A 179 6.98 19.28 -5.23
CA GLU A 179 8.15 19.39 -6.12
C GLU A 179 9.29 18.47 -5.63
N GLY A 180 9.46 18.39 -4.31
CA GLY A 180 10.36 17.47 -3.64
C GLY A 180 9.74 16.09 -3.48
N TYR A 181 9.61 15.62 -2.24
CA TYR A 181 9.25 14.24 -1.90
C TYR A 181 7.88 14.14 -1.23
N GLY A 182 7.19 13.01 -1.38
CA GLY A 182 6.02 12.67 -0.57
C GLY A 182 4.83 13.60 -0.84
N ALA A 183 4.17 13.47 -1.99
CA ALA A 183 3.09 14.41 -2.30
C ALA A 183 1.85 14.17 -1.44
N GLY A 184 1.45 12.92 -1.20
CA GLY A 184 0.49 12.62 -0.14
C GLY A 184 1.11 12.84 1.23
N ILE A 185 2.11 12.04 1.58
CA ILE A 185 2.83 12.12 2.87
C ILE A 185 4.35 12.07 2.66
N LEU A 186 5.06 12.95 3.35
CA LEU A 186 6.48 12.78 3.66
C LEU A 186 6.64 12.54 5.16
N ALA A 187 7.22 11.40 5.54
CA ALA A 187 7.55 11.06 6.91
C ALA A 187 9.05 10.83 7.09
N ARG A 188 9.65 11.46 8.12
CA ARG A 188 11.06 11.33 8.47
C ARG A 188 11.24 11.03 9.96
N ASN A 189 12.11 10.09 10.31
CA ASN A 189 12.40 9.78 11.72
C ASN A 189 11.12 9.56 12.56
N SER A 190 10.10 8.96 11.95
CA SER A 190 8.74 8.91 12.48
C SER A 190 8.13 7.52 12.40
N ASP A 191 7.30 7.15 13.37
CA ASP A 191 6.48 5.93 13.31
C ASP A 191 5.17 6.19 12.59
N ILE A 192 4.71 5.23 11.77
CA ILE A 192 3.62 5.42 10.81
C ILE A 192 2.66 4.23 10.87
N ASP A 193 1.41 4.46 11.25
CA ASP A 193 0.35 3.45 11.16
C ASP A 193 -0.80 3.95 10.30
N ILE A 194 -1.08 3.23 9.21
CA ILE A 194 -2.09 3.62 8.22
C ILE A 194 -3.07 2.46 8.00
N VAL A 195 -4.36 2.75 8.17
CA VAL A 195 -5.43 1.77 8.01
C VAL A 195 -6.57 2.36 7.17
N ARG A 196 -7.08 1.57 6.22
CA ARG A 196 -8.28 1.92 5.40
C ARG A 196 -8.21 3.31 4.76
N THR A 197 -7.03 3.68 4.28
CA THR A 197 -6.78 5.03 3.74
C THR A 197 -6.52 4.99 2.24
N SER A 198 -6.92 6.05 1.54
CA SER A 198 -6.74 6.17 0.09
C SER A 198 -5.73 7.26 -0.27
N PHE A 199 -4.74 6.92 -1.10
CA PHE A 199 -3.80 7.85 -1.74
C PHE A 199 -4.05 7.86 -3.24
N ILE A 200 -4.68 8.92 -3.74
CA ILE A 200 -5.20 8.98 -5.11
C ILE A 200 -4.64 10.20 -5.85
N SER A 201 -4.06 9.99 -7.02
CA SER A 201 -3.63 11.06 -7.92
C SER A 201 -2.69 12.09 -7.26
N ASN A 202 -1.91 11.68 -6.28
CA ASN A 202 -0.88 12.54 -5.71
C ASN A 202 0.33 12.53 -6.63
N ILE A 203 1.01 13.68 -6.76
CA ILE A 203 2.10 13.85 -7.72
C ILE A 203 3.32 14.43 -7.01
N SER A 204 4.42 13.69 -6.97
CA SER A 204 5.74 14.19 -6.60
C SER A 204 6.60 14.30 -7.85
N ARG A 205 7.32 15.42 -8.01
CA ARG A 205 8.29 15.59 -9.12
C ARG A 205 9.65 14.93 -8.83
N SER A 206 9.90 14.49 -7.60
CA SER A 206 11.13 13.75 -7.25
C SER A 206 10.85 12.29 -6.93
N TYR A 207 10.28 11.98 -5.75
CA TYR A 207 10.02 10.59 -5.36
C TYR A 207 8.86 10.43 -4.37
N GLY A 208 8.18 9.29 -4.46
CA GLY A 208 7.14 8.88 -3.51
C GLY A 208 5.89 9.75 -3.65
N SER A 209 5.20 9.66 -4.78
CA SER A 209 4.06 10.55 -5.03
C SER A 209 2.91 10.29 -4.07
N GLY A 210 2.53 9.04 -3.84
CA GLY A 210 1.64 8.68 -2.75
C GLY A 210 2.30 8.97 -1.40
N MET A 211 3.46 8.35 -1.16
CA MET A 211 4.17 8.48 0.10
C MET A 211 5.69 8.33 -0.02
N TYR A 212 6.43 9.11 0.78
CA TYR A 212 7.87 9.00 0.96
C TYR A 212 8.22 8.84 2.44
N ILE A 213 9.00 7.82 2.77
CA ILE A 213 9.34 7.42 4.14
C ILE A 213 10.86 7.32 4.27
N MET A 214 11.41 7.90 5.35
CA MET A 214 12.85 7.89 5.59
C MET A 214 13.20 7.77 7.07
N ASN A 215 14.12 6.87 7.43
CA ASN A 215 14.49 6.58 8.83
C ASN A 215 13.29 6.25 9.71
N SER A 216 12.36 5.45 9.19
CA SER A 216 11.02 5.30 9.78
C SER A 216 10.57 3.84 9.81
N SER A 217 9.62 3.56 10.70
CA SER A 217 8.99 2.24 10.83
C SER A 217 7.47 2.34 10.86
N GLY A 218 6.78 1.24 10.58
CA GLY A 218 5.33 1.29 10.56
C GLY A 218 4.59 0.15 9.88
N THR A 219 3.27 0.29 9.86
CA THR A 219 2.35 -0.63 9.20
C THR A 219 1.38 0.09 8.28
N ILE A 220 1.04 -0.55 7.16
CA ILE A 220 0.01 -0.10 6.23
C ILE A 220 -0.92 -1.27 5.97
N VAL A 221 -2.19 -1.12 6.30
CA VAL A 221 -3.18 -2.20 6.22
C VAL A 221 -4.42 -1.73 5.46
N SER A 222 -4.88 -2.56 4.52
CA SER A 222 -6.13 -2.35 3.78
C SER A 222 -6.26 -0.95 3.18
N SER A 223 -5.14 -0.40 2.71
CA SER A 223 -5.05 0.96 2.18
C SER A 223 -4.64 0.92 0.73
N GLN A 224 -5.01 1.94 -0.05
CA GLN A 224 -4.83 1.94 -1.50
C GLN A 224 -3.95 3.08 -2.00
N PHE A 225 -3.11 2.78 -2.98
CA PHE A 225 -2.23 3.73 -3.67
C PHE A 225 -2.53 3.67 -5.17
N ILE A 226 -3.34 4.60 -5.65
CA ILE A 226 -3.91 4.58 -6.99
C ILE A 226 -3.54 5.85 -7.77
N ASP A 227 -3.14 5.68 -9.03
CA ASP A 227 -2.86 6.77 -9.97
C ASP A 227 -1.84 7.79 -9.45
N ASN A 228 -0.90 7.40 -8.59
CA ASN A 228 0.10 8.34 -8.06
C ASN A 228 1.31 8.46 -9.00
N GLY A 229 1.76 9.70 -9.20
CA GLY A 229 2.84 10.05 -10.11
C GLY A 229 2.36 10.62 -11.44
N ASP A 230 3.28 11.23 -12.19
CA ASP A 230 2.99 11.89 -13.46
C ASP A 230 3.91 11.32 -14.56
N ARG A 231 3.31 10.78 -15.62
CA ARG A 231 4.01 10.22 -16.80
C ARG A 231 4.85 11.25 -17.55
N LEU A 232 4.60 12.54 -17.35
CA LEU A 232 5.28 13.62 -18.07
C LEU A 232 6.55 14.12 -17.38
N GLN A 233 6.85 13.65 -16.17
CA GLN A 233 8.00 14.10 -15.38
C GLN A 233 9.11 13.04 -15.30
N SER A 234 10.22 13.36 -14.64
CA SER A 234 11.27 12.38 -14.32
C SER A 234 11.37 12.24 -12.80
N GLY A 235 10.81 11.15 -12.24
CA GLY A 235 10.87 10.86 -10.80
C GLY A 235 11.04 9.36 -10.52
N GLY A 236 11.18 8.96 -9.26
CA GLY A 236 11.19 7.54 -8.85
C GLY A 236 10.04 7.19 -7.91
N ALA A 237 9.49 5.98 -8.01
CA ALA A 237 8.35 5.43 -7.24
C ALA A 237 7.13 6.36 -7.13
N GLY A 238 6.08 6.05 -7.89
CA GLY A 238 4.81 6.76 -7.86
C GLY A 238 4.02 6.47 -6.60
N GLY A 239 3.91 5.21 -6.20
CA GLY A 239 3.16 4.83 -5.01
C GLY A 239 3.91 5.16 -3.73
N ILE A 240 4.83 4.27 -3.33
CA ILE A 240 5.55 4.35 -2.04
C ILE A 240 7.07 4.32 -2.26
N ARG A 241 7.77 5.29 -1.68
CA ARG A 241 9.24 5.30 -1.61
C ARG A 241 9.70 5.14 -0.17
N MET A 242 10.61 4.19 0.09
CA MET A 242 11.23 3.97 1.38
C MET A 242 12.77 4.05 1.30
N ILE A 243 13.38 4.71 2.27
CA ILE A 243 14.84 4.81 2.42
C ILE A 243 15.21 4.63 3.89
N ASP A 244 16.16 3.75 4.21
CA ASP A 244 16.56 3.51 5.62
C ASP A 244 15.35 3.20 6.54
N SER A 245 14.35 2.46 6.03
CA SER A 245 13.05 2.32 6.69
C SER A 245 12.52 0.89 6.65
N ASN A 246 11.60 0.56 7.56
CA ASN A 246 11.05 -0.79 7.70
C ASN A 246 9.51 -0.75 7.76
N LEU A 247 8.83 -1.37 6.80
CA LEU A 247 7.35 -1.39 6.80
C LEU A 247 6.79 -2.80 6.61
N LYS A 248 5.63 -3.01 7.22
CA LYS A 248 4.72 -4.11 6.89
C LYS A 248 3.53 -3.57 6.10
N ILE A 249 3.24 -4.15 4.93
CA ILE A 249 2.22 -3.69 3.99
C ILE A 249 1.28 -4.85 3.69
N ILE A 250 0.01 -4.73 4.08
CA ILE A 250 -0.93 -5.85 4.11
C ILE A 250 -2.22 -5.49 3.38
N SER A 251 -2.62 -6.34 2.43
CA SER A 251 -3.91 -6.23 1.73
C SER A 251 -4.11 -4.88 1.06
N CYS A 252 -3.06 -4.37 0.42
CA CYS A 252 -3.06 -3.05 -0.20
C CYS A 252 -3.13 -3.16 -1.74
N PRO A 253 -4.15 -2.56 -2.38
CA PRO A 253 -4.13 -2.30 -3.82
C PRO A 253 -3.15 -1.17 -4.15
N ILE A 254 -2.21 -1.44 -5.06
CA ILE A 254 -1.19 -0.51 -5.52
C ILE A 254 -1.26 -0.52 -7.04
N ALA A 255 -1.99 0.44 -7.60
CA ALA A 255 -2.37 0.40 -9.01
C ALA A 255 -2.08 1.69 -9.77
N ASN A 256 -1.77 1.55 -11.05
CA ASN A 256 -1.60 2.67 -11.99
C ASN A 256 -0.58 3.73 -11.55
N ASN A 257 0.36 3.36 -10.68
CA ASN A 257 1.37 4.30 -10.21
C ASN A 257 2.50 4.42 -11.24
N VAL A 258 3.01 5.64 -11.41
CA VAL A 258 4.06 5.96 -12.39
C VAL A 258 5.41 6.08 -11.69
N PHE A 259 6.47 5.54 -12.29
CA PHE A 259 7.79 5.27 -11.70
C PHE A 259 7.83 4.12 -10.69
N GLY A 260 6.80 3.28 -10.71
CA GLY A 260 6.70 2.04 -9.93
C GLY A 260 5.69 2.12 -8.78
N GLY A 261 5.18 0.96 -8.37
CA GLY A 261 4.29 0.82 -7.22
C GLY A 261 5.02 1.11 -5.91
N ILE A 262 6.00 0.28 -5.54
CA ILE A 262 6.82 0.44 -4.34
C ILE A 262 8.30 0.41 -4.71
N ALA A 263 9.11 1.32 -4.15
CA ALA A 263 10.56 1.22 -4.21
C ALA A 263 11.22 1.39 -2.83
N ILE A 264 12.08 0.45 -2.46
CA ILE A 264 12.80 0.44 -1.19
C ILE A 264 14.32 0.55 -1.40
N SER A 265 15.03 1.19 -0.47
CA SER A 265 16.49 1.31 -0.50
C SER A 265 17.10 1.28 0.90
N ARG A 266 18.10 0.42 1.13
CA ARG A 266 18.65 0.08 2.47
C ARG A 266 17.54 -0.05 3.52
N SER A 267 16.53 -0.83 3.19
CA SER A 267 15.26 -0.91 3.90
C SER A 267 14.83 -2.37 4.07
N ALA A 268 13.83 -2.61 4.92
CA ALA A 268 13.13 -3.89 5.00
C ALA A 268 11.64 -3.74 4.67
N ALA A 269 11.05 -4.70 3.95
CA ALA A 269 9.62 -4.72 3.69
C ALA A 269 9.01 -6.12 3.84
N GLU A 270 7.90 -6.23 4.56
CA GLU A 270 7.04 -7.43 4.57
C GLU A 270 5.74 -7.09 3.86
N ILE A 271 5.50 -7.72 2.71
CA ILE A 271 4.36 -7.41 1.82
C ILE A 271 3.47 -8.64 1.72
N ILE A 272 2.21 -8.53 2.14
CA ILE A 272 1.30 -9.67 2.28
C ILE A 272 -0.05 -9.37 1.63
N GLY A 273 -0.54 -10.24 0.75
CA GLY A 273 -1.91 -10.12 0.24
C GLY A 273 -2.13 -8.88 -0.64
N CYS A 274 -1.07 -8.28 -1.17
CA CYS A 274 -1.14 -7.03 -1.92
C CYS A 274 -1.34 -7.29 -3.42
N VAL A 275 -1.98 -6.33 -4.09
CA VAL A 275 -2.20 -6.36 -5.54
C VAL A 275 -1.44 -5.22 -6.17
N PHE A 276 -0.45 -5.54 -6.99
CA PHE A 276 0.28 -4.61 -7.83
C PHE A 276 -0.26 -4.70 -9.24
N SER A 277 -1.02 -3.72 -9.70
CA SER A 277 -1.64 -3.76 -11.02
C SER A 277 -1.31 -2.55 -11.87
N GLU A 278 -0.89 -2.76 -13.12
CA GLU A 278 -0.76 -1.69 -14.12
C GLU A 278 0.19 -0.54 -13.70
N ASN A 279 1.11 -0.82 -12.78
CA ASN A 279 2.13 0.16 -12.40
C ASN A 279 3.19 0.26 -13.50
N ASP A 280 3.60 1.48 -13.81
CA ASP A 280 4.64 1.79 -14.80
C ASP A 280 5.91 2.17 -14.06
N GLY A 281 6.94 1.35 -14.14
CA GLY A 281 8.22 1.53 -13.49
C GLY A 281 9.06 2.65 -14.07
N GLY A 282 8.83 3.08 -15.32
CA GLY A 282 9.71 4.01 -16.04
C GLY A 282 11.18 3.56 -16.00
N ASN A 283 11.96 4.12 -15.06
CA ASN A 283 13.36 3.74 -14.79
C ASN A 283 13.55 2.86 -13.53
N ALA A 284 12.50 2.23 -13.00
CA ALA A 284 12.47 1.35 -11.81
C ALA A 284 11.66 0.07 -12.09
N GLY A 285 11.64 -0.93 -11.19
CA GLY A 285 10.70 -2.06 -11.31
C GLY A 285 9.25 -1.57 -11.35
N GLY A 286 8.40 -2.17 -12.20
CA GLY A 286 7.03 -1.69 -12.40
C GLY A 286 6.16 -1.86 -11.15
N GLY A 287 6.04 -3.07 -10.62
CA GLY A 287 5.33 -3.30 -9.36
C GLY A 287 6.19 -2.91 -8.15
N PHE A 288 7.37 -3.52 -8.04
CA PHE A 288 8.25 -3.42 -6.88
C PHE A 288 9.72 -3.29 -7.27
N HIS A 289 10.46 -2.46 -6.53
CA HIS A 289 11.89 -2.24 -6.70
C HIS A 289 12.62 -2.30 -5.35
N ALA A 290 13.63 -3.17 -5.23
CA ALA A 290 14.55 -3.22 -4.09
C ALA A 290 16.00 -2.88 -4.48
N SER A 291 16.68 -2.10 -3.62
CA SER A 291 18.13 -1.83 -3.71
C SER A 291 18.77 -1.92 -2.34
N ASP A 292 19.80 -2.74 -2.18
CA ASP A 292 20.54 -2.89 -0.92
C ASP A 292 19.63 -3.22 0.28
N SER A 293 18.56 -3.99 0.04
CA SER A 293 17.42 -4.12 0.96
C SER A 293 17.09 -5.58 1.27
N THR A 294 16.16 -5.79 2.22
CA THR A 294 15.57 -7.10 2.50
C THR A 294 14.06 -7.04 2.28
N TYR A 295 13.44 -8.10 1.77
CA TYR A 295 12.00 -8.14 1.61
C TYR A 295 11.40 -9.55 1.63
N THR A 296 10.16 -9.63 2.09
CA THR A 296 9.29 -10.79 1.91
C THR A 296 8.03 -10.37 1.16
N ILE A 297 7.61 -11.19 0.21
CA ILE A 297 6.39 -11.02 -0.58
C ILE A 297 5.61 -12.32 -0.47
N ASP A 298 4.44 -12.27 0.15
CA ASP A 298 3.58 -13.43 0.40
C ASP A 298 2.18 -13.14 -0.15
N ARG A 299 1.59 -14.10 -0.88
CA ARG A 299 0.20 -14.00 -1.37
C ARG A 299 -0.07 -12.73 -2.17
N CYS A 300 0.90 -12.30 -2.98
CA CYS A 300 0.77 -11.07 -3.76
C CYS A 300 0.48 -11.39 -5.22
N LEU A 301 -0.35 -10.55 -5.84
CA LEU A 301 -0.61 -10.54 -7.28
C LEU A 301 0.16 -9.40 -7.93
N PHE A 302 0.96 -9.71 -8.94
CA PHE A 302 1.55 -8.75 -9.86
C PHE A 302 0.91 -8.92 -11.22
N ASP A 303 0.07 -7.95 -11.62
CA ASP A 303 -0.75 -8.01 -12.82
C ASP A 303 -0.45 -6.82 -13.76
N ARG A 304 -0.08 -7.08 -15.00
CA ARG A 304 0.12 -6.04 -16.04
C ARG A 304 1.07 -4.89 -15.64
N ASN A 305 2.02 -5.10 -14.73
CA ASN A 305 3.01 -4.07 -14.40
C ASN A 305 4.06 -3.97 -15.51
N THR A 306 4.52 -2.75 -15.80
CA THR A 306 5.41 -2.49 -16.93
C THR A 306 6.67 -1.73 -16.53
N ASN A 307 7.79 -1.97 -17.22
CA ASN A 307 8.96 -1.07 -17.24
C ASN A 307 9.16 -0.47 -18.66
N ILE A 308 8.20 -0.65 -19.56
CA ILE A 308 8.33 -0.10 -20.91
C ILE A 308 8.15 1.41 -20.82
N PRO A 309 9.12 2.22 -21.27
CA PRO A 309 8.99 3.67 -21.18
C PRO A 309 7.75 4.13 -21.92
N PRO A 310 7.11 5.21 -21.43
CA PRO A 310 5.90 5.73 -22.03
C PRO A 310 6.12 5.98 -23.52
N LEU A 311 5.05 5.74 -24.29
CA LEU A 311 4.98 6.13 -25.69
C LEU A 311 5.44 7.60 -25.82
N ASN A 312 6.09 7.95 -26.94
CA ASN A 312 6.39 9.37 -27.18
C ASN A 312 5.08 10.21 -27.17
N LYS A 313 5.19 11.54 -27.24
CA LYS A 313 4.00 12.43 -27.25
C LYS A 313 3.00 12.15 -28.39
N GLU A 314 3.37 11.32 -29.35
CA GLU A 314 2.60 10.93 -30.53
C GLU A 314 2.01 9.51 -30.41
N GLY A 315 2.20 8.83 -29.26
CA GLY A 315 1.68 7.47 -29.04
C GLY A 315 2.54 6.36 -29.64
N GLU A 316 3.79 6.64 -30.02
CA GLU A 316 4.69 5.67 -30.64
C GLU A 316 5.68 5.06 -29.64
N LYS A 317 6.00 3.79 -29.86
CA LYS A 317 6.97 3.02 -29.06
C LYS A 317 8.34 3.67 -29.16
N GLN A 318 8.90 4.16 -28.05
CA GLN A 318 10.26 4.72 -28.06
C GLN A 318 11.30 3.61 -28.32
N THR A 319 11.89 3.59 -29.51
CA THR A 319 13.02 2.72 -29.88
C THR A 319 14.33 3.52 -29.90
N GLY A 320 15.38 3.05 -29.24
CA GLY A 320 16.75 3.59 -29.41
C GLY A 320 17.24 4.61 -28.37
N VAL A 321 16.49 4.89 -27.30
CA VAL A 321 17.02 5.59 -26.12
C VAL A 321 17.80 4.59 -25.24
N GLY A 322 18.63 5.02 -24.29
CA GLY A 322 19.23 4.11 -23.30
C GLY A 322 18.16 3.55 -22.36
N LEU A 323 17.45 2.52 -22.80
CA LEU A 323 16.20 2.04 -22.20
C LEU A 323 16.50 1.12 -21.01
N SER A 324 15.80 1.35 -19.90
CA SER A 324 15.95 0.66 -18.60
C SER A 324 15.99 -0.88 -18.72
N THR A 325 16.89 -1.52 -17.96
CA THR A 325 17.10 -2.98 -17.90
C THR A 325 16.28 -3.67 -16.81
N LYS A 326 15.29 -2.98 -16.25
CA LYS A 326 14.58 -3.37 -15.03
C LYS A 326 13.29 -4.13 -15.31
N GLY A 327 12.88 -4.96 -14.36
CA GLY A 327 11.80 -5.93 -14.54
C GLY A 327 10.41 -5.31 -14.44
N GLY A 328 9.42 -5.99 -15.03
CA GLY A 328 8.05 -5.50 -15.16
C GLY A 328 7.32 -5.57 -13.82
N ALA A 329 7.27 -6.75 -13.20
CA ALA A 329 6.76 -6.88 -11.84
C ALA A 329 7.81 -6.46 -10.81
N ILE A 330 8.99 -7.09 -10.81
CA ILE A 330 10.01 -6.90 -9.78
C ILE A 330 11.36 -6.54 -10.40
N TYR A 331 12.02 -5.55 -9.81
CA TYR A 331 13.46 -5.34 -10.00
C TYR A 331 14.16 -5.37 -8.64
N SER A 332 15.16 -6.23 -8.50
CA SER A 332 15.95 -6.33 -7.27
C SER A 332 17.44 -6.18 -7.58
N GLN A 333 18.13 -5.46 -6.70
CA GLN A 333 19.55 -5.16 -6.82
C GLN A 333 20.23 -5.17 -5.44
N SER A 334 21.34 -5.88 -5.34
CA SER A 334 22.09 -6.10 -4.09
C SER A 334 21.20 -6.37 -2.86
N SER A 335 20.09 -7.09 -3.02
CA SER A 335 19.02 -7.26 -2.04
C SER A 335 18.66 -8.72 -1.82
N LYS A 336 18.13 -9.00 -0.62
CA LYS A 336 17.65 -10.31 -0.20
C LYS A 336 16.13 -10.38 -0.19
N GLY A 337 15.56 -11.22 -1.03
CA GLY A 337 14.14 -11.41 -1.24
C GLY A 337 13.66 -12.84 -0.99
N SER A 338 12.53 -13.00 -0.31
CA SER A 338 11.75 -14.23 -0.33
C SER A 338 10.38 -13.93 -0.91
N ILE A 339 10.05 -14.60 -2.01
CA ILE A 339 8.76 -14.46 -2.69
C ILE A 339 8.07 -15.81 -2.61
N VAL A 340 6.90 -15.84 -1.97
CA VAL A 340 6.17 -17.07 -1.71
C VAL A 340 4.70 -16.92 -2.07
N ASN A 341 4.07 -18.03 -2.46
CA ASN A 341 2.63 -18.10 -2.70
C ASN A 341 2.11 -16.96 -3.59
N SER A 342 2.86 -16.54 -4.62
CA SER A 342 2.58 -15.30 -5.35
C SER A 342 2.35 -15.56 -6.83
N LEU A 343 1.52 -14.71 -7.43
CA LEU A 343 1.05 -14.84 -8.80
C LEU A 343 1.57 -13.67 -9.64
N PHE A 344 2.11 -13.98 -10.81
CA PHE A 344 2.64 -13.00 -11.77
C PHE A 344 1.96 -13.21 -13.12
N VAL A 345 1.24 -12.19 -13.59
CA VAL A 345 0.40 -12.26 -14.80
C VAL A 345 0.66 -11.04 -15.68
N ASP A 346 0.91 -11.28 -16.96
CA ASP A 346 0.96 -10.26 -18.02
C ASP A 346 1.87 -9.06 -17.75
N ASN A 347 2.88 -9.23 -16.90
CA ASN A 347 3.85 -8.19 -16.62
C ASN A 347 4.77 -8.01 -17.83
N GLN A 348 5.24 -6.79 -18.09
CA GLN A 348 5.97 -6.48 -19.32
C GLN A 348 7.24 -5.69 -19.04
N ALA A 349 8.36 -6.14 -19.60
CA ALA A 349 9.60 -5.38 -19.55
C ALA A 349 10.52 -5.71 -20.71
N ARG A 350 11.49 -4.81 -20.94
CA ARG A 350 12.57 -5.02 -21.91
C ARG A 350 13.58 -6.09 -21.45
N ARG A 351 13.64 -6.40 -20.14
CA ARG A 351 14.41 -7.51 -19.56
C ARG A 351 13.67 -8.02 -18.32
N GLY A 352 13.25 -9.29 -18.33
CA GLY A 352 12.58 -9.91 -17.17
C GLY A 352 11.20 -9.32 -16.93
N SER A 353 10.19 -9.76 -17.68
CA SER A 353 8.80 -9.31 -17.46
C SER A 353 8.35 -9.53 -16.02
N ILE A 354 8.72 -10.66 -15.42
CA ILE A 354 8.45 -10.98 -14.03
C ILE A 354 9.51 -10.38 -13.13
N VAL A 355 10.75 -10.80 -13.30
CA VAL A 355 11.83 -10.35 -12.42
C VAL A 355 13.09 -10.05 -13.21
N SER A 356 13.70 -8.92 -12.88
CA SER A 356 15.05 -8.58 -13.29
C SER A 356 15.93 -8.45 -12.05
N LEU A 357 17.03 -9.20 -12.02
CA LEU A 357 17.93 -9.29 -10.89
C LEU A 357 19.31 -8.74 -11.23
N LYS A 358 19.81 -7.88 -10.36
CA LYS A 358 21.19 -7.37 -10.39
C LYS A 358 21.83 -7.56 -9.03
N GLU A 359 21.90 -8.82 -8.61
CA GLU A 359 22.45 -9.16 -7.32
C GLU A 359 23.97 -9.34 -7.36
N THR A 360 24.60 -9.10 -6.21
CA THR A 360 26.02 -9.42 -6.01
C THR A 360 26.22 -10.82 -5.44
N ASP A 361 25.17 -11.39 -4.85
CA ASP A 361 25.03 -12.78 -4.39
C ASP A 361 23.56 -13.21 -4.60
N PHE A 362 23.30 -14.40 -5.16
CA PHE A 362 21.95 -14.80 -5.63
C PHE A 362 21.28 -15.85 -4.74
N GLU A 363 21.96 -16.35 -3.70
CA GLU A 363 21.26 -17.03 -2.60
C GLU A 363 20.27 -16.11 -1.87
N ASP A 364 20.33 -14.82 -2.19
CA ASP A 364 19.54 -13.78 -1.59
C ASP A 364 18.11 -13.71 -2.15
N VAL A 365 17.81 -14.14 -3.38
CA VAL A 365 16.43 -14.08 -3.93
C VAL A 365 15.88 -15.45 -4.25
N VAL A 366 14.84 -15.85 -3.50
CA VAL A 366 14.21 -17.18 -3.60
C VAL A 366 12.72 -17.04 -3.92
N PHE A 367 12.26 -17.85 -4.88
CA PHE A 367 10.84 -18.02 -5.19
C PHE A 367 10.39 -19.42 -4.77
N GLN A 368 9.31 -19.48 -4.00
CA GLN A 368 8.69 -20.75 -3.59
C GLN A 368 7.20 -20.70 -3.90
N ASN A 369 6.64 -21.75 -4.47
CA ASN A 369 5.19 -21.84 -4.65
C ASN A 369 4.61 -20.62 -5.36
N CYS A 370 5.21 -20.26 -6.49
CA CYS A 370 4.76 -19.12 -7.30
C CYS A 370 4.23 -19.61 -8.64
N THR A 371 3.19 -18.95 -9.14
CA THR A 371 2.67 -19.17 -10.49
C THR A 371 3.03 -17.97 -11.35
N MET A 372 3.62 -18.25 -12.51
CA MET A 372 4.21 -17.27 -13.41
C MET A 372 3.64 -17.47 -14.80
N ASP A 373 2.69 -16.62 -15.17
CA ASP A 373 2.12 -16.56 -16.50
C ASP A 373 2.73 -15.39 -17.29
N ILE A 374 3.42 -15.75 -18.36
CA ILE A 374 4.21 -14.82 -19.15
C ILE A 374 3.61 -14.74 -20.54
N ASP A 375 2.91 -13.65 -20.78
CA ASP A 375 2.53 -13.20 -22.11
C ASP A 375 3.46 -12.05 -22.54
N THR A 376 4.49 -12.32 -23.34
CA THR A 376 5.45 -11.28 -23.77
C THR A 376 5.58 -11.16 -25.28
N ASP A 377 4.74 -10.34 -25.87
CA ASP A 377 4.85 -9.89 -27.27
C ASP A 377 5.88 -8.76 -27.50
N TYR A 378 6.49 -8.23 -26.44
CA TYR A 378 7.31 -7.02 -26.53
C TYR A 378 8.82 -7.33 -26.56
N PHE A 379 9.41 -7.29 -27.77
CA PHE A 379 10.85 -7.48 -28.05
C PHE A 379 11.43 -8.88 -27.84
N GLY A 380 10.60 -9.92 -27.64
CA GLY A 380 11.08 -11.30 -27.45
C GLY A 380 11.89 -11.49 -26.17
N THR A 381 11.53 -10.74 -25.13
CA THR A 381 12.19 -10.76 -23.82
C THR A 381 11.73 -11.99 -23.03
N ARG A 382 12.58 -12.43 -22.10
CA ARG A 382 12.34 -13.63 -21.29
C ARG A 382 11.68 -13.23 -19.96
N GLY A 383 10.89 -14.13 -19.39
CA GLY A 383 10.18 -13.99 -18.11
C GLY A 383 11.05 -13.50 -16.96
N VAL A 384 12.21 -14.13 -16.83
CA VAL A 384 13.18 -13.94 -15.76
C VAL A 384 14.51 -13.52 -16.39
N ALA A 385 15.05 -12.40 -15.94
CA ALA A 385 16.33 -11.87 -16.39
C ALA A 385 17.31 -11.62 -15.24
N TRP A 386 18.60 -11.84 -15.47
CA TRP A 386 19.66 -11.46 -14.54
C TRP A 386 20.96 -11.11 -15.28
N GLU A 387 21.77 -10.22 -14.71
CA GLU A 387 22.95 -9.65 -15.37
C GLU A 387 24.30 -10.15 -14.86
N PHE A 388 24.43 -10.43 -13.56
CA PHE A 388 25.69 -10.82 -12.90
C PHE A 388 25.43 -11.94 -11.89
N GLY A 389 26.47 -12.53 -11.27
CA GLY A 389 26.40 -13.49 -10.14
C GLY A 389 25.93 -14.92 -10.43
N GLU A 390 25.69 -15.71 -9.36
CA GLU A 390 25.13 -17.07 -9.41
C GLU A 390 23.62 -17.04 -9.73
N SER A 391 22.97 -18.19 -9.75
CA SER A 391 21.67 -18.35 -10.40
C SER A 391 20.49 -18.24 -9.42
N PRO A 392 19.39 -17.55 -9.77
CA PRO A 392 18.21 -17.46 -8.90
C PRO A 392 17.56 -18.82 -8.64
N LYS A 393 16.95 -18.97 -7.46
CA LYS A 393 16.33 -20.22 -6.98
C LYS A 393 14.81 -20.20 -7.14
N PHE A 394 14.27 -21.23 -7.77
CA PHE A 394 12.84 -21.46 -7.95
C PHE A 394 12.49 -22.88 -7.48
N LEU A 395 11.55 -22.97 -6.56
CA LEU A 395 11.13 -24.23 -5.93
C LEU A 395 9.60 -24.32 -5.93
N ASN A 396 9.04 -25.45 -6.38
CA ASN A 396 7.58 -25.62 -6.47
C ASN A 396 6.90 -24.52 -7.31
N CYS A 397 7.55 -24.01 -8.35
CA CYS A 397 6.98 -22.95 -9.18
C CYS A 397 6.29 -23.52 -10.43
N ILE A 398 5.32 -22.78 -10.97
CA ILE A 398 4.73 -23.06 -12.28
C ILE A 398 5.05 -21.91 -13.23
N PHE A 399 5.63 -22.22 -14.38
CA PHE A 399 5.92 -21.29 -15.47
C PHE A 399 5.14 -21.69 -16.72
N VAL A 400 4.26 -20.80 -17.16
CA VAL A 400 3.49 -20.95 -18.40
C VAL A 400 3.69 -19.75 -19.31
N SER A 401 3.58 -19.95 -20.61
CA SER A 401 3.72 -18.87 -21.59
C SER A 401 2.91 -19.11 -22.85
N GLU A 402 2.40 -18.03 -23.45
CA GLU A 402 1.91 -18.07 -24.81
C GLU A 402 3.06 -17.88 -25.81
N GLY A 403 3.33 -18.86 -26.66
CA GLY A 403 4.19 -18.66 -27.84
C GLY A 403 5.71 -18.55 -27.62
N PHE A 404 6.24 -18.41 -26.39
CA PHE A 404 7.67 -18.17 -26.17
C PHE A 404 8.44 -19.33 -25.53
N PRO A 405 9.53 -19.85 -26.13
CA PRO A 405 10.19 -21.05 -25.63
C PRO A 405 11.20 -20.87 -24.50
N TYR A 406 11.46 -19.64 -24.03
CA TYR A 406 12.52 -19.38 -23.06
C TYR A 406 12.04 -18.49 -21.92
N PHE A 407 12.02 -19.05 -20.72
CA PHE A 407 11.65 -18.34 -19.49
C PHE A 407 12.80 -17.56 -18.86
N PHE A 408 14.04 -18.04 -19.01
CA PHE A 408 15.21 -17.55 -18.27
C PHE A 408 16.27 -16.98 -19.21
N THR A 409 16.85 -15.80 -18.95
CA THR A 409 17.89 -15.20 -19.84
C THR A 409 19.18 -15.99 -19.99
N LEU A 410 19.51 -16.84 -19.03
CA LEU A 410 20.61 -17.80 -19.13
C LEU A 410 20.06 -19.15 -18.66
N ASP A 411 20.58 -20.27 -19.17
CA ASP A 411 20.09 -21.60 -18.79
C ASP A 411 20.80 -22.13 -17.54
N THR A 412 20.96 -21.26 -16.53
CA THR A 412 21.70 -21.59 -15.30
C THR A 412 20.88 -21.43 -14.01
N ALA A 413 19.66 -20.88 -14.05
CA ALA A 413 18.72 -20.83 -12.92
C ALA A 413 18.66 -22.17 -12.17
N ASP A 414 18.67 -22.14 -10.83
CA ASP A 414 18.47 -23.31 -9.98
C ASP A 414 16.96 -23.52 -9.81
N VAL A 415 16.43 -24.48 -10.56
CA VAL A 415 14.99 -24.73 -10.65
C VAL A 415 14.75 -26.18 -10.28
N THR A 416 13.98 -26.43 -9.22
CA THR A 416 13.66 -27.78 -8.75
C THR A 416 12.19 -27.90 -8.40
N TYR A 417 11.65 -29.12 -8.50
CA TYR A 417 10.25 -29.47 -8.23
C TYR A 417 9.27 -28.49 -8.87
N SER A 418 9.52 -28.06 -10.09
CA SER A 418 8.75 -27.00 -10.75
C SER A 418 8.20 -27.46 -12.10
N LEU A 419 7.05 -26.90 -12.52
CA LEU A 419 6.54 -27.05 -13.87
C LEU A 419 7.06 -25.92 -14.75
N ILE A 420 7.72 -26.26 -15.85
CA ILE A 420 8.19 -25.30 -16.84
C ILE A 420 7.78 -25.81 -18.21
N GLU A 421 6.84 -25.12 -18.86
CA GLU A 421 6.45 -25.48 -20.22
C GLU A 421 7.67 -25.48 -21.16
N LYS A 422 7.77 -26.50 -22.02
CA LYS A 422 8.91 -26.74 -22.93
C LYS A 422 10.20 -27.18 -22.21
N GLY A 423 10.09 -27.44 -20.91
CA GLY A 423 11.07 -28.13 -20.10
C GLY A 423 12.23 -27.26 -19.62
N TYR A 424 12.73 -27.61 -18.43
CA TYR A 424 13.95 -27.04 -17.87
C TYR A 424 14.65 -28.09 -16.99
N PRO A 425 15.98 -28.30 -17.12
CA PRO A 425 16.69 -29.29 -16.31
C PRO A 425 16.61 -28.99 -14.81
N GLY A 426 16.44 -30.02 -13.99
CA GLY A 426 16.43 -29.91 -12.53
C GLY A 426 15.75 -31.10 -11.87
N GLU A 427 16.06 -31.35 -10.60
CA GLU A 427 15.39 -32.41 -9.83
C GLU A 427 13.90 -32.10 -9.69
N GLY A 428 13.04 -33.11 -9.91
CA GLY A 428 11.59 -32.96 -9.74
C GLY A 428 10.88 -32.07 -10.77
N ASN A 429 11.59 -31.49 -11.73
CA ASN A 429 10.96 -30.63 -12.72
C ASN A 429 10.11 -31.44 -13.72
N ILE A 430 8.99 -30.83 -14.14
CA ILE A 430 8.05 -31.43 -15.09
C ILE A 430 7.80 -30.48 -16.27
N ASP A 431 7.60 -31.07 -17.46
CA ASP A 431 7.17 -30.38 -18.67
C ASP A 431 5.81 -30.95 -19.10
N ALA A 432 4.74 -30.24 -18.76
CA ALA A 432 3.38 -30.63 -19.04
C ALA A 432 2.45 -29.41 -19.01
N ASN A 433 1.18 -29.59 -19.36
CA ASN A 433 0.16 -28.57 -19.12
C ASN A 433 -0.25 -28.62 -17.62
N PRO A 434 -0.16 -27.51 -16.85
CA PRO A 434 -0.57 -27.48 -15.44
C PRO A 434 -2.06 -27.67 -15.21
N ARG A 435 -2.90 -27.64 -16.25
CA ARG A 435 -4.36 -27.83 -16.20
C ARG A 435 -5.03 -26.85 -15.23
N PHE A 436 -4.83 -25.56 -15.46
CA PHE A 436 -5.51 -24.51 -14.72
C PHE A 436 -7.02 -24.52 -14.94
N ALA A 437 -7.78 -24.07 -13.95
CA ALA A 437 -9.23 -23.99 -13.94
C ALA A 437 -9.75 -23.12 -15.09
N ASN A 438 -9.25 -21.88 -15.20
CA ASN A 438 -9.61 -20.94 -16.25
C ASN A 438 -8.54 -19.85 -16.42
N ARG A 439 -7.38 -20.24 -16.96
CA ARG A 439 -6.22 -19.36 -17.21
C ARG A 439 -6.59 -18.05 -17.92
N GLU A 440 -7.40 -18.13 -18.97
CA GLU A 440 -7.82 -16.98 -19.79
C GLU A 440 -8.58 -15.89 -19.02
N ASN A 441 -9.15 -16.24 -17.86
CA ASN A 441 -9.87 -15.30 -17.00
C ASN A 441 -9.15 -15.09 -15.65
N GLY A 442 -7.87 -15.44 -15.56
CA GLY A 442 -7.05 -15.24 -14.36
C GLY A 442 -7.25 -16.27 -13.25
N ASP A 443 -7.92 -17.39 -13.51
CA ASP A 443 -8.09 -18.47 -12.53
C ASP A 443 -7.03 -19.55 -12.73
N TYR A 444 -6.01 -19.48 -11.87
CA TYR A 444 -4.83 -20.35 -11.87
C TYR A 444 -4.92 -21.51 -10.86
N HIS A 445 -6.10 -21.79 -10.32
CA HIS A 445 -6.29 -23.01 -9.52
C HIS A 445 -6.05 -24.25 -10.37
N LEU A 446 -5.48 -25.29 -9.77
CA LEU A 446 -5.24 -26.57 -10.45
C LEU A 446 -6.55 -27.36 -10.60
N GLN A 447 -6.78 -27.99 -11.75
CA GLN A 447 -7.89 -28.93 -11.93
C GLN A 447 -7.47 -30.36 -11.57
N ARG A 448 -8.47 -31.21 -11.28
CA ARG A 448 -8.28 -32.64 -11.03
C ARG A 448 -7.47 -33.33 -12.13
N GLY A 449 -6.39 -33.99 -11.71
CA GLY A 449 -5.43 -34.67 -12.60
C GLY A 449 -4.45 -33.74 -13.29
N SER A 450 -4.28 -32.51 -12.77
CA SER A 450 -3.10 -31.71 -13.03
C SER A 450 -1.84 -32.49 -12.65
N PRO A 451 -0.77 -32.41 -13.47
CA PRO A 451 0.53 -32.99 -13.13
C PRO A 451 1.27 -32.22 -12.04
N CYS A 452 0.75 -31.05 -11.61
CA CYS A 452 1.33 -30.25 -10.52
C CYS A 452 0.86 -30.70 -9.14
N ILE A 453 -0.21 -31.50 -9.07
CA ILE A 453 -0.76 -32.01 -7.82
C ILE A 453 0.15 -33.11 -7.27
N ASP A 454 0.42 -33.07 -5.97
CA ASP A 454 1.24 -34.02 -5.21
C ASP A 454 2.65 -34.25 -5.81
N SER A 455 3.20 -33.23 -6.49
CA SER A 455 4.43 -33.35 -7.29
C SER A 455 5.55 -32.38 -6.87
N GLY A 456 5.27 -31.49 -5.92
CA GLY A 456 6.22 -30.59 -5.29
C GLY A 456 7.02 -31.26 -4.15
N THR A 457 7.64 -30.43 -3.32
CA THR A 457 8.37 -30.85 -2.10
C THR A 457 8.12 -29.91 -0.93
N ASP A 458 8.57 -30.28 0.27
CA ASP A 458 8.41 -29.48 1.48
C ASP A 458 9.18 -28.15 1.40
N THR A 459 8.45 -27.05 1.50
CA THR A 459 9.01 -25.67 1.56
C THR A 459 8.93 -25.07 2.95
N GLY A 460 8.27 -25.75 3.91
CA GLY A 460 7.94 -25.22 5.23
C GLY A 460 6.78 -24.23 5.25
N LEU A 461 6.16 -23.93 4.09
CA LEU A 461 4.98 -23.07 3.99
C LEU A 461 3.74 -23.82 4.51
N THR A 462 2.85 -23.10 5.19
CA THR A 462 1.65 -23.68 5.84
C THR A 462 0.33 -23.23 5.23
N THR A 463 0.36 -22.23 4.35
CA THR A 463 -0.82 -21.74 3.62
C THR A 463 -0.48 -21.41 2.17
N ASP A 464 -1.46 -21.44 1.29
CA ASP A 464 -1.36 -21.09 -0.14
C ASP A 464 -1.77 -19.63 -0.45
N PHE A 465 -1.91 -19.28 -1.74
CA PHE A 465 -2.34 -17.96 -2.22
C PHE A 465 -3.65 -17.47 -1.58
N ASP A 466 -4.66 -18.35 -1.51
CA ASP A 466 -5.99 -18.06 -0.99
C ASP A 466 -6.04 -18.08 0.55
N GLY A 467 -4.94 -18.50 1.20
CA GLY A 467 -4.85 -18.69 2.63
C GLY A 467 -5.42 -20.01 3.12
N ASN A 468 -5.63 -20.98 2.22
CA ASN A 468 -5.96 -22.36 2.57
C ASN A 468 -4.74 -23.08 3.14
N ASP A 469 -4.95 -24.10 3.99
CA ASP A 469 -3.87 -24.92 4.53
C ASP A 469 -3.06 -25.60 3.40
N ARG A 470 -1.73 -25.68 3.56
CA ARG A 470 -0.85 -26.45 2.67
C ARG A 470 0.21 -27.21 3.49
N PRO A 471 0.59 -28.44 3.10
CA PRO A 471 -0.02 -29.24 2.04
C PRO A 471 -1.38 -29.83 2.47
N VAL A 472 -2.28 -30.08 1.52
CA VAL A 472 -3.46 -30.94 1.68
C VAL A 472 -3.19 -32.26 0.96
N GLY A 473 -2.44 -33.16 1.59
CA GLY A 473 -1.96 -34.38 0.95
C GLY A 473 -0.44 -34.35 0.85
N ASP A 474 0.09 -34.54 -0.35
CA ASP A 474 1.49 -34.23 -0.66
C ASP A 474 1.59 -32.76 -1.12
N TYR A 475 2.79 -32.30 -1.49
CA TYR A 475 3.00 -30.89 -1.83
C TYR A 475 2.64 -30.58 -3.28
N ASP A 476 1.85 -29.52 -3.51
CA ASP A 476 1.57 -29.05 -4.87
C ASP A 476 2.60 -28.02 -5.35
N MET A 477 2.81 -27.98 -6.67
CA MET A 477 3.52 -26.88 -7.35
C MET A 477 2.57 -25.71 -7.62
N GLY A 478 3.12 -24.49 -7.63
CA GLY A 478 2.39 -23.25 -7.91
C GLY A 478 1.92 -22.52 -6.66
N ALA A 479 1.20 -21.43 -6.88
CA ALA A 479 0.70 -20.54 -5.82
C ALA A 479 -0.50 -21.10 -5.05
N PHE A 480 -1.26 -22.00 -5.65
CA PHE A 480 -2.50 -22.55 -5.09
C PHE A 480 -2.29 -23.99 -4.67
N GLU A 481 -2.88 -24.38 -3.55
CA GLU A 481 -3.00 -25.76 -3.13
C GLU A 481 -4.31 -26.35 -3.71
N PHE A 482 -4.25 -27.55 -4.25
CA PHE A 482 -5.43 -28.27 -4.69
C PHE A 482 -6.19 -28.78 -3.46
N PRO A 483 -7.46 -28.39 -3.27
CA PRO A 483 -8.22 -28.80 -2.10
C PRO A 483 -8.54 -30.30 -2.19
N PHE A 484 -7.78 -31.13 -1.46
CA PHE A 484 -8.12 -32.54 -1.24
C PHE A 484 -9.24 -32.69 -0.22
N LEU A 485 -10.42 -32.17 -0.54
CA LEU A 485 -11.64 -32.64 0.12
C LEU A 485 -11.98 -33.98 -0.52
N ARG A 486 -11.76 -35.10 0.19
CA ARG A 486 -12.16 -36.46 -0.28
C ARG A 486 -13.63 -36.57 -0.74
N SER A 487 -14.45 -35.59 -0.38
CA SER A 487 -15.88 -35.48 -0.70
C SER A 487 -16.20 -34.32 -1.65
N ASP A 488 -15.23 -33.49 -2.02
CA ASP A 488 -15.34 -32.52 -3.12
C ASP A 488 -14.92 -33.22 -4.42
N ILE A 489 -15.89 -33.88 -5.01
CA ILE A 489 -15.73 -34.73 -6.16
C ILE A 489 -15.70 -33.87 -7.44
N ASP A 490 -16.28 -32.66 -7.41
CA ASP A 490 -16.33 -31.74 -8.55
C ASP A 490 -15.17 -30.74 -8.62
N GLY A 491 -14.39 -30.62 -7.56
CA GLY A 491 -13.19 -29.78 -7.50
C GLY A 491 -13.51 -28.30 -7.36
N SER A 492 -14.67 -27.95 -6.82
CA SER A 492 -15.12 -26.56 -6.63
C SER A 492 -14.59 -25.88 -5.36
N GLY A 493 -13.83 -26.61 -4.54
CA GLY A 493 -13.34 -26.17 -3.24
C GLY A 493 -14.38 -26.25 -2.11
N LYS A 494 -15.56 -26.84 -2.37
CA LYS A 494 -16.66 -26.98 -1.41
C LYS A 494 -17.20 -28.40 -1.46
N VAL A 495 -17.60 -28.94 -0.30
CA VAL A 495 -18.45 -30.14 -0.27
C VAL A 495 -19.91 -29.69 -0.35
N ASP A 496 -20.51 -29.73 -1.55
CA ASP A 496 -21.88 -29.31 -1.79
C ASP A 496 -22.68 -30.25 -2.70
N ALA A 497 -23.77 -29.75 -3.29
CA ALA A 497 -24.66 -30.55 -4.12
C ALA A 497 -24.02 -30.98 -5.45
N GLY A 498 -23.03 -30.23 -5.95
CA GLY A 498 -22.29 -30.57 -7.16
C GLY A 498 -21.52 -31.89 -7.01
N ASP A 499 -20.90 -32.11 -5.85
CA ASP A 499 -20.22 -33.37 -5.54
C ASP A 499 -21.16 -34.56 -5.49
N LEU A 500 -22.33 -34.34 -4.90
CA LEU A 500 -23.35 -35.37 -4.80
C LEU A 500 -23.86 -35.79 -6.19
N LEU A 501 -23.93 -34.85 -7.14
CA LEU A 501 -24.33 -35.14 -8.52
C LEU A 501 -23.29 -36.01 -9.22
N ILE A 502 -22.00 -35.69 -9.09
CA ILE A 502 -20.93 -36.50 -9.68
C ILE A 502 -20.87 -37.88 -9.01
N PHE A 503 -20.98 -37.94 -7.67
CA PHE A 503 -21.07 -39.19 -6.94
C PHE A 503 -22.24 -40.05 -7.43
N GLN A 504 -23.41 -39.47 -7.66
CA GLN A 504 -24.59 -40.18 -8.17
C GLN A 504 -24.38 -40.72 -9.58
N GLU A 505 -23.74 -39.96 -10.47
CA GLU A 505 -23.43 -40.42 -11.82
C GLU A 505 -22.43 -41.57 -11.82
N ASP A 506 -21.38 -41.48 -11.01
CA ASP A 506 -20.38 -42.54 -10.90
C ASP A 506 -20.95 -43.77 -10.19
N TRP A 507 -21.78 -43.58 -9.16
CA TRP A 507 -22.49 -44.69 -8.52
C TRP A 507 -23.38 -45.46 -9.50
N LYS A 508 -24.08 -44.78 -10.43
CA LYS A 508 -24.88 -45.46 -11.47
C LYS A 508 -24.01 -46.30 -12.41
N LYS A 509 -22.82 -45.80 -12.79
CA LYS A 509 -21.88 -46.54 -13.66
C LYS A 509 -21.36 -47.82 -12.99
N VAL A 510 -21.20 -47.83 -11.67
CA VAL A 510 -20.62 -48.97 -10.93
C VAL A 510 -21.69 -49.91 -10.37
N SER A 511 -22.87 -49.41 -9.98
CA SER A 511 -23.95 -50.20 -9.38
C SER A 511 -24.89 -50.85 -10.41
N GLY A 512 -24.90 -50.38 -11.66
CA GLY A 512 -25.76 -50.91 -12.72
C GLY A 512 -27.25 -50.64 -12.51
N LEU A 513 -27.60 -49.68 -11.64
CA LEU A 513 -28.97 -49.20 -11.38
C LEU A 513 -29.25 -47.88 -12.08
#